data_AF-A0A5N9B4S6-F1
#
_entry.id   AF-A0A5N9B4S6-F1
#
_cell.length_a   1.000
_cell.length_b   1.000
_cell.length_c   1.000
_cell.angle_alpha   90.00
_cell.angle_beta   90.00
_cell.angle_gamma   90.00
#
_symmetry.space_group_name_H-M   'P 1'
#
loop_
_entity.id
_entity.type
_entity.pdbx_description
1 polymer ?
#
loop_
_entity_poly.entity_id
_entity_poly.type
_entity_poly.pdbx_seq_one_letter_code
_entity_poly.pdbx_strand_id
1 'polypeptide(L)'
;MGSLKIIKLFGYSIDGGTFLYPFTFTIRDLIHRLSNKKTSQIVIIQSGFLNLFMALFFYIIGILPSDLEIGPQNEFTSVLSPIWRLVIASICAEIISEFIDTEIYSAWTKKFKNKMIWGRVISSNTIALIIDSIIFCLIAFYGTMPNSILMSILISNVIIKELVTITSVPLIYLTNNISKETS
;
A
#
# COMPACT_ATOMS: atom_id res chain seq x y z
N MET A 1 -8.12 2.28 6.93
CA MET A 1 -9.58 1.97 6.91
C MET A 1 -9.86 0.55 6.45
N GLY A 2 -9.44 0.12 5.26
CA GLY A 2 -9.64 -1.28 4.80
C GLY A 2 -9.09 -2.36 5.75
N SER A 3 -7.98 -2.04 6.42
CA SER A 3 -7.33 -2.91 7.42
C SER A 3 -8.06 -3.08 8.75
N LEU A 4 -9.13 -2.32 8.98
CA LEU A 4 -9.99 -2.50 10.17
C LEU A 4 -10.71 -3.84 10.14
N LYS A 5 -10.95 -4.39 8.95
CA LYS A 5 -11.66 -5.66 8.77
C LYS A 5 -10.69 -6.73 8.31
N ILE A 6 -10.34 -7.61 9.23
CA ILE A 6 -9.64 -8.85 8.91
C ILE A 6 -10.67 -9.87 8.45
N ILE A 7 -10.48 -10.42 7.25
CA ILE A 7 -11.34 -11.45 6.68
C ILE A 7 -10.63 -12.80 6.69
N LYS A 8 -11.41 -13.88 6.71
CA LYS A 8 -10.89 -15.22 6.43
C LYS A 8 -11.12 -15.57 4.97
N LEU A 9 -10.07 -15.94 4.27
CA LEU A 9 -10.13 -16.39 2.88
C LEU A 9 -9.19 -17.60 2.74
N PHE A 10 -9.70 -18.70 2.19
CA PHE A 10 -8.95 -19.96 2.01
C PHE A 10 -8.22 -20.46 3.28
N GLY A 11 -8.79 -20.22 4.47
CA GLY A 11 -8.21 -20.63 5.76
C GLY A 11 -7.17 -19.67 6.35
N TYR A 12 -6.80 -18.61 5.62
CA TYR A 12 -5.86 -17.59 6.08
C TYR A 12 -6.56 -16.30 6.48
N SER A 13 -5.99 -15.60 7.47
CA SER A 13 -6.42 -14.25 7.87
C SER A 13 -5.80 -13.21 6.95
N ILE A 14 -6.62 -12.38 6.31
CA ILE A 14 -6.21 -11.41 5.31
C ILE A 14 -6.73 -10.04 5.68
N ASP A 15 -5.88 -9.03 5.50
CA ASP A 15 -6.22 -7.63 5.68
C ASP A 15 -7.12 -7.15 4.53
N GLY A 16 -8.29 -6.58 4.84
CA GLY A 16 -9.23 -6.08 3.83
C GLY A 16 -8.66 -4.97 2.93
N GLY A 17 -7.64 -4.24 3.39
CA GLY A 17 -6.92 -3.26 2.56
C GLY A 17 -6.14 -3.89 1.41
N THR A 18 -5.77 -5.16 1.51
CA THR A 18 -5.00 -5.87 0.47
C THR A 18 -5.72 -5.93 -0.87
N PHE A 19 -7.05 -5.88 -0.90
CA PHE A 19 -7.82 -5.86 -2.15
C PHE A 19 -7.64 -4.57 -2.97
N LEU A 20 -7.24 -3.46 -2.34
CA LEU A 20 -6.95 -2.21 -3.04
C LEU A 20 -5.53 -2.19 -3.62
N TYR A 21 -4.66 -3.11 -3.18
CA TYR A 21 -3.26 -3.16 -3.57
C TYR A 21 -3.04 -3.22 -5.10
N PRO A 22 -3.78 -4.00 -5.91
CA PRO A 22 -3.60 -4.02 -7.37
C PRO A 22 -3.77 -2.64 -8.02
N PHE A 23 -4.71 -1.85 -7.53
CA PHE A 23 -5.01 -0.53 -8.07
C PHE A 23 -3.93 0.48 -7.68
N THR A 24 -3.57 0.52 -6.40
CA THR A 24 -2.53 1.45 -5.91
C THR A 24 -1.17 1.14 -6.51
N PHE A 25 -0.84 -0.14 -6.61
CA PHE A 25 0.38 -0.63 -7.25
C PHE A 25 0.48 -0.19 -8.71
N THR A 26 -0.59 -0.35 -9.49
CA THR A 26 -0.61 0.04 -10.90
C THR A 26 -0.38 1.55 -11.07
N ILE A 27 -1.03 2.37 -10.24
CA ILE A 27 -0.86 3.83 -10.27
C ILE A 27 0.57 4.22 -9.90
N ARG A 28 1.13 3.60 -8.85
CA ARG A 28 2.50 3.84 -8.40
C ARG A 28 3.53 3.51 -9.48
N ASP A 29 3.40 2.36 -10.13
CA ASP A 29 4.28 1.95 -11.22
C ASP A 29 4.22 2.93 -12.41
N LEU A 30 3.03 3.44 -12.74
CA LEU A 30 2.87 4.51 -13.73
C LEU A 30 3.58 5.80 -13.31
N ILE A 31 3.48 6.20 -12.04
CA ILE A 31 4.17 7.38 -11.50
C ILE A 31 5.69 7.21 -11.64
N HIS A 32 6.25 6.07 -11.23
CA HIS A 32 7.69 5.80 -11.37
C HIS A 32 8.17 5.81 -12.82
N ARG A 33 7.28 5.47 -13.77
CA ARG A 33 7.60 5.47 -15.19
C ARG A 33 7.55 6.87 -15.81
N LEU A 34 6.53 7.66 -15.45
CA LEU A 34 6.31 9.00 -16.01
C LEU A 34 7.13 10.08 -15.31
N SER A 35 7.67 9.78 -14.12
CA SER A 35 8.30 10.77 -13.25
C SER A 35 9.78 10.50 -13.03
N ASN A 36 10.53 11.57 -12.76
CA ASN A 36 11.91 11.46 -12.28
C ASN A 36 11.92 11.09 -10.79
N LYS A 37 13.05 10.54 -10.31
CA LYS A 37 13.25 10.13 -8.90
C LYS A 37 12.76 11.16 -7.87
N LYS A 38 13.10 12.44 -8.06
CA LYS A 38 12.70 13.53 -7.15
C LYS A 38 11.17 13.70 -7.11
N THR A 39 10.51 13.62 -8.26
CA THR A 39 9.06 13.73 -8.35
C THR A 39 8.37 12.54 -7.70
N SER A 40 8.87 11.32 -7.90
CA SER A 40 8.35 10.14 -7.18
C SER A 40 8.47 10.32 -5.66
N GLN A 41 9.62 10.79 -5.15
CA GLN A 41 9.80 11.05 -3.72
C GLN A 41 8.84 12.10 -3.16
N ILE A 42 8.52 13.15 -3.94
CA ILE A 42 7.51 14.14 -3.53
C ILE A 42 6.14 13.50 -3.45
N VAL A 43 5.76 12.67 -4.42
CA VAL A 43 4.47 11.96 -4.42
C VAL A 43 4.34 11.02 -3.23
N ILE A 44 5.41 10.29 -2.88
CA ILE A 44 5.47 9.42 -1.69
C ILE A 44 5.15 10.22 -0.42
N ILE A 45 5.82 11.36 -0.23
CA ILE A 45 5.60 12.23 0.95
C ILE A 45 4.18 12.81 0.94
N GLN A 46 3.68 13.23 -0.23
CA GLN A 46 2.31 13.74 -0.38
C GLN A 46 1.27 12.66 -0.07
N SER A 47 1.50 11.41 -0.48
CA SER A 47 0.62 10.28 -0.15
C SER A 47 0.55 10.07 1.36
N GLY A 48 1.70 10.03 2.04
CA GLY A 48 1.75 9.94 3.50
C GLY A 48 1.03 11.10 4.20
N PHE A 49 1.18 12.33 3.70
CA PHE A 49 0.45 13.49 4.22
C PHE A 49 -1.06 13.38 3.99
N LEU A 50 -1.50 12.98 2.79
CA LEU A 50 -2.91 12.78 2.47
C LEU A 50 -3.53 11.67 3.33
N ASN A 51 -2.79 10.58 3.58
CA ASN A 51 -3.24 9.51 4.46
C ASN A 51 -3.43 10.00 5.90
N LEU A 52 -2.51 10.83 6.41
CA LEU A 52 -2.67 11.46 7.72
C LEU A 52 -3.85 12.44 7.76
N PHE A 53 -3.99 13.27 6.73
CA PHE A 53 -5.09 14.22 6.59
C PHE A 53 -6.45 13.52 6.58
N MET A 54 -6.59 12.44 5.78
CA MET A 54 -7.80 11.63 5.74
C MET A 54 -8.10 10.98 7.09
N ALA A 55 -7.09 10.47 7.79
CA ALA A 55 -7.28 9.92 9.14
C ALA A 55 -7.79 10.99 10.13
N LEU A 56 -7.21 12.19 10.11
CA LEU A 56 -7.67 13.31 10.93
C LEU A 56 -9.08 13.74 10.58
N PHE A 57 -9.40 13.81 9.29
CA PHE A 57 -10.75 14.14 8.82
C PHE A 57 -11.78 13.13 9.35
N PHE A 58 -11.53 11.83 9.20
CA PHE A 58 -12.44 10.80 9.72
C PHE A 58 -12.53 10.80 11.24
N TYR A 59 -11.42 11.08 11.94
CA TYR A 59 -11.44 11.25 13.39
C TYR A 59 -12.36 12.41 13.82
N ILE A 60 -12.27 13.57 13.16
CA ILE A 60 -13.11 14.74 13.43
C ILE A 60 -14.58 14.42 13.16
N ILE A 61 -14.89 13.79 12.03
CA ILE A 61 -16.27 13.38 11.71
C ILE A 61 -16.80 12.36 12.73
N GLY A 62 -15.96 11.43 13.19
CA GLY A 62 -16.35 10.40 14.16
C GLY A 62 -16.74 10.95 15.54
N ILE A 63 -16.12 12.05 15.98
CA ILE A 63 -16.38 12.67 17.31
C ILE A 63 -17.50 13.72 17.29
N LEU A 64 -17.90 14.20 16.13
CA LEU A 64 -19.00 15.17 16.00
C LEU A 64 -20.33 14.52 16.42
N PRO A 65 -21.23 15.27 17.08
CA PRO A 65 -22.51 14.74 17.52
C PRO A 65 -23.34 14.32 16.31
N SER A 66 -23.94 13.13 16.39
CA SER A 66 -24.77 12.60 15.33
C SER A 66 -26.18 13.19 15.37
N ASP A 67 -26.72 13.54 14.20
CA ASP A 67 -28.10 13.99 14.06
C ASP A 67 -29.06 12.80 13.95
N LEU A 68 -29.64 12.40 15.07
CA LEU A 68 -30.54 11.24 15.14
C LEU A 68 -31.90 11.48 14.45
N GLU A 69 -32.23 12.71 14.06
CA GLU A 69 -33.46 13.00 13.31
C GLU A 69 -33.44 12.39 11.90
N ILE A 70 -32.23 12.14 11.36
CA ILE A 70 -32.01 11.59 10.01
C ILE A 70 -31.89 10.05 10.03
N GLY A 71 -31.85 9.43 11.22
CA GLY A 71 -31.81 7.97 11.39
C GLY A 71 -30.74 7.47 12.37
N PRO A 72 -30.56 6.14 12.49
CA PRO A 72 -29.60 5.56 13.42
C PRO A 72 -28.15 5.82 12.98
N GLN A 73 -27.40 6.55 13.82
CA GLN A 73 -26.01 6.94 13.52
C GLN A 73 -24.96 6.44 14.54
N ASN A 74 -25.37 5.77 15.61
CA ASN A 74 -24.51 5.45 16.77
C ASN A 74 -23.25 4.62 16.44
N GLU A 75 -23.31 3.78 15.41
CA GLU A 75 -22.18 2.92 15.00
C GLU A 75 -21.15 3.64 14.12
N PHE A 76 -21.51 4.78 13.52
CA PHE A 76 -20.60 5.50 12.62
C PHE A 76 -19.37 6.05 13.35
N THR A 77 -19.50 6.44 14.62
CA THR A 77 -18.35 6.82 15.44
C THR A 77 -17.33 5.69 15.55
N SER A 78 -17.78 4.45 15.80
CA SER A 78 -16.90 3.28 15.93
C SER A 78 -16.21 2.91 14.60
N VAL A 79 -16.89 3.12 13.47
CA VAL A 79 -16.37 2.78 12.13
C VAL A 79 -15.44 3.85 11.59
N LEU A 80 -15.80 5.14 11.77
CA LEU A 80 -15.04 6.27 11.25
C LEU A 80 -13.84 6.62 12.11
N SER A 81 -13.90 6.36 13.42
CA SER A 81 -12.77 6.64 14.30
C SER A 81 -11.56 5.79 13.90
N PRO A 82 -10.47 6.40 13.43
CA PRO A 82 -9.30 5.64 13.02
C PRO A 82 -8.64 4.99 14.23
N ILE A 83 -8.24 3.72 14.08
CA ILE A 83 -7.29 3.09 14.99
C ILE A 83 -5.91 3.69 14.68
N TRP A 84 -5.49 4.67 15.48
CA TRP A 84 -4.24 5.42 15.29
C TRP A 84 -3.02 4.52 15.08
N ARG A 85 -2.97 3.40 15.78
CA ARG A 85 -1.92 2.39 15.61
C ARG A 85 -1.82 1.86 14.18
N LEU A 86 -2.97 1.57 13.55
CA LEU A 86 -3.02 1.10 12.16
C LEU A 86 -2.64 2.22 11.19
N VAL A 87 -3.07 3.46 11.46
CA VAL A 87 -2.72 4.63 10.63
C VAL A 87 -1.21 4.84 10.61
N ILE A 88 -0.58 4.87 11.78
CA ILE A 88 0.88 5.03 11.91
C ILE A 88 1.60 3.86 11.23
N ALA A 89 1.14 2.62 11.44
CA ALA A 89 1.71 1.45 10.78
C ALA A 89 1.68 1.58 9.25
N SER A 90 0.53 1.98 8.68
CA SER A 90 0.38 2.16 7.23
C SER A 90 1.30 3.24 6.67
N ILE A 91 1.32 4.43 7.28
CA ILE A 91 2.13 5.56 6.79
C ILE A 91 3.62 5.23 6.87
N CYS A 92 4.08 4.62 7.97
CA CYS A 92 5.48 4.24 8.12
C CYS A 92 5.88 3.15 7.11
N ALA A 93 5.04 2.13 6.92
CA ALA A 93 5.30 1.04 5.99
C ALA A 93 5.34 1.55 4.53
N GLU A 94 4.37 2.38 4.14
CA GLU A 94 4.28 3.01 2.82
C GLU A 94 5.52 3.85 2.53
N ILE A 95 5.84 4.84 3.37
CA ILE A 95 6.96 5.74 3.13
C ILE A 95 8.27 4.94 3.02
N ILE A 96 8.57 4.08 4.00
CA ILE A 96 9.85 3.35 4.03
C ILE A 96 9.96 2.41 2.82
N SER A 97 8.90 1.67 2.50
CA SER A 97 8.92 0.73 1.38
C SER A 97 9.02 1.42 0.03
N GLU A 98 8.33 2.54 -0.19
CA GLU A 98 8.37 3.27 -1.46
C GLU A 98 9.71 3.99 -1.68
N PHE A 99 10.34 4.49 -0.62
CA PHE A 99 11.72 4.99 -0.72
C PHE A 99 12.69 3.88 -1.13
N ILE A 100 12.56 2.69 -0.54
CA ILE A 100 13.41 1.53 -0.87
C ILE A 100 13.15 1.06 -2.30
N ASP A 101 11.89 0.97 -2.72
CA ASP A 101 11.52 0.64 -4.10
C ASP A 101 12.20 1.60 -5.09
N THR A 102 12.07 2.90 -4.84
CA THR A 102 12.64 3.95 -5.68
C THR A 102 14.17 3.83 -5.80
N GLU A 103 14.87 3.52 -4.70
CA GLU A 103 16.32 3.34 -4.71
C GLU A 103 16.73 2.08 -5.48
N ILE A 104 16.07 0.95 -5.24
CA ILE A 104 16.38 -0.32 -5.91
C ILE A 104 16.09 -0.20 -7.41
N TYR A 105 14.95 0.38 -7.78
CA TYR A 105 14.55 0.63 -9.16
C TYR A 105 15.58 1.52 -9.88
N SER A 106 16.04 2.59 -9.21
CA SER A 106 17.06 3.49 -9.75
C SER A 106 18.43 2.81 -9.89
N ALA A 107 18.86 2.07 -8.86
CA ALA A 107 20.13 1.33 -8.85
C ALA A 107 20.17 0.28 -9.95
N TRP A 108 19.06 -0.44 -10.16
CA TRP A 108 18.94 -1.40 -11.25
C TRP A 108 19.01 -0.71 -12.60
N THR A 109 18.23 0.35 -12.80
CA THR A 109 18.22 1.09 -14.07
C THR A 109 19.63 1.57 -14.46
N LYS A 110 20.43 2.02 -13.49
CA LYS A 110 21.83 2.40 -13.72
C LYS A 110 22.73 1.21 -14.09
N LYS A 111 22.56 0.06 -13.43
CA LYS A 111 23.43 -1.11 -13.60
C LYS A 111 23.15 -1.92 -14.87
N PHE A 112 21.88 -2.07 -15.26
CA PHE A 112 21.49 -2.98 -16.36
C PHE A 112 20.87 -2.28 -17.59
N LYS A 113 20.74 -0.94 -17.59
CA LYS A 113 20.13 -0.16 -18.68
C LYS A 113 18.75 -0.71 -19.09
N ASN A 114 18.33 -0.55 -20.35
CA ASN A 114 17.02 -0.98 -20.87
C ASN A 114 16.88 -2.49 -21.17
N LYS A 115 17.85 -3.35 -20.80
CA LYS A 115 17.85 -4.75 -21.29
C LYS A 115 16.75 -5.64 -20.66
N MET A 116 16.25 -5.32 -19.46
CA MET A 116 15.18 -6.10 -18.81
C MET A 116 14.28 -5.21 -17.91
N ILE A 117 13.24 -4.61 -18.49
CA ILE A 117 12.27 -3.75 -17.78
C ILE A 117 11.42 -4.55 -16.78
N TRP A 118 11.03 -5.78 -17.13
CA TRP A 118 10.26 -6.66 -16.24
C TRP A 118 11.03 -7.02 -14.98
N GLY A 119 12.30 -7.41 -15.16
CA GLY A 119 13.17 -7.79 -14.07
C GLY A 119 13.12 -6.67 -13.07
N ARG A 120 13.64 -5.50 -13.47
CA ARG A 120 13.17 -4.19 -13.04
C ARG A 120 12.29 -4.07 -11.81
N VAL A 121 11.03 -4.19 -12.17
CA VAL A 121 9.83 -3.97 -11.41
C VAL A 121 9.67 -5.10 -10.41
N ILE A 122 9.89 -6.35 -10.81
CA ILE A 122 9.73 -7.49 -9.90
C ILE A 122 10.69 -7.35 -8.72
N SER A 123 12.01 -7.15 -8.93
CA SER A 123 12.92 -7.16 -7.77
C SER A 123 12.72 -5.97 -6.82
N SER A 124 12.45 -4.77 -7.35
CA SER A 124 12.22 -3.61 -6.49
C SER A 124 10.91 -3.79 -5.70
N ASN A 125 9.86 -4.27 -6.37
CA ASN A 125 8.57 -4.49 -5.75
C ASN A 125 8.57 -5.62 -4.74
N THR A 126 9.18 -6.77 -5.04
CA THR A 126 9.28 -7.90 -4.10
C THR A 126 9.99 -7.46 -2.81
N ILE A 127 11.08 -6.68 -2.91
CA ILE A 127 11.79 -6.20 -1.72
C ILE A 127 10.93 -5.18 -0.97
N ALA A 128 10.32 -4.23 -1.67
CA ALA A 128 9.49 -3.20 -1.08
C ALA A 128 8.25 -3.78 -0.37
N LEU A 129 7.53 -4.71 -0.99
CA LEU A 129 6.31 -5.31 -0.43
C LEU A 129 6.58 -6.20 0.79
N ILE A 130 7.75 -6.85 0.85
CA ILE A 130 8.17 -7.62 2.03
C ILE A 130 8.44 -6.65 3.18
N ILE A 131 9.19 -5.58 2.93
CA ILE A 131 9.51 -4.58 3.94
C ILE A 131 8.24 -3.87 4.43
N ASP A 132 7.36 -3.48 3.50
CA ASP A 132 6.03 -2.92 3.81
C ASP A 132 5.24 -3.86 4.74
N SER A 133 5.13 -5.14 4.35
CA SER A 133 4.34 -6.11 5.11
C SER A 133 4.93 -6.40 6.50
N ILE A 134 6.26 -6.43 6.63
CA ILE A 134 6.94 -6.59 7.92
C ILE A 134 6.70 -5.38 8.82
N ILE A 135 6.99 -4.16 8.33
CA ILE A 135 6.84 -2.92 9.10
C ILE A 135 5.39 -2.75 9.52
N PHE A 136 4.45 -2.94 8.58
CA PHE A 136 3.03 -2.86 8.84
C PHE A 136 2.62 -3.87 9.92
N CYS A 137 2.90 -5.16 9.74
CA CYS A 137 2.47 -6.19 10.69
C CYS A 137 3.04 -5.96 12.09
N LEU A 138 4.33 -5.61 12.18
CA LEU A 138 4.98 -5.34 13.47
C LEU A 138 4.34 -4.13 14.17
N ILE A 139 4.18 -3.00 13.47
CA ILE A 139 3.63 -1.80 14.10
C ILE A 139 2.12 -1.95 14.35
N ALA A 140 1.38 -2.61 13.47
CA ALA A 140 -0.08 -2.72 13.51
C ALA A 140 -0.62 -3.77 14.50
N PHE A 141 0.10 -4.90 14.67
CA PHE A 141 -0.46 -6.09 15.34
C PHE A 141 0.44 -6.73 16.40
N TYR A 142 1.73 -6.39 16.48
CA TYR A 142 2.61 -6.94 17.52
C TYR A 142 2.09 -6.61 18.93
N GLY A 143 2.02 -7.59 19.83
CA GLY A 143 1.51 -7.40 21.19
C GLY A 143 -0.02 -7.26 21.32
N THR A 144 -0.77 -7.19 20.21
CA THR A 144 -2.26 -7.17 20.25
C THR A 144 -2.91 -8.46 19.75
N MET A 145 -2.17 -9.29 19.01
CA MET A 145 -2.66 -10.57 18.49
C MET A 145 -1.63 -11.68 18.74
N PRO A 146 -2.06 -12.96 18.79
CA PRO A 146 -1.15 -14.10 18.84
C PRO A 146 -0.15 -14.09 17.69
N ASN A 147 1.11 -14.44 17.98
CA ASN A 147 2.19 -14.47 16.97
C ASN A 147 1.90 -15.38 15.79
N SER A 148 1.10 -16.44 15.97
CA SER A 148 0.65 -17.32 14.89
C SER A 148 -0.25 -16.60 13.88
N ILE A 149 -1.17 -15.76 14.37
CA ILE A 149 -2.06 -14.94 13.53
C ILE A 149 -1.25 -13.84 12.83
N LEU A 150 -0.33 -13.19 13.55
CA LEU A 150 0.58 -12.20 13.00
C LEU A 150 1.37 -12.75 11.80
N MET A 151 1.98 -13.94 11.98
CA MET A 151 2.75 -14.59 10.93
C MET A 151 1.84 -15.00 9.75
N SER A 152 0.63 -15.48 10.03
CA SER A 152 -0.36 -15.78 8.98
C SER A 152 -0.70 -14.54 8.16
N ILE A 153 -0.93 -13.39 8.79
CA ILE A 153 -1.27 -12.13 8.10
C ILE A 153 -0.07 -11.68 7.25
N LEU A 154 1.14 -11.70 7.81
CA LEU A 154 2.36 -11.31 7.10
C LEU A 154 2.55 -12.15 5.84
N ILE A 155 2.51 -13.48 5.97
CA ILE A 155 2.72 -14.41 4.85
C ILE A 155 1.61 -14.22 3.80
N SER A 156 0.35 -14.12 4.23
CA SER A 156 -0.78 -13.97 3.30
C SER A 156 -0.70 -12.67 2.52
N ASN A 157 -0.37 -11.57 3.19
CA ASN A 157 -0.21 -10.27 2.54
C ASN A 157 0.95 -10.30 1.53
N VAL A 158 2.10 -10.88 1.89
CA VAL A 158 3.25 -11.00 0.96
C VAL A 158 2.85 -11.83 -0.26
N ILE A 159 2.23 -13.01 -0.08
CA ILE A 159 1.83 -13.88 -1.19
C ILE A 159 0.84 -13.17 -2.13
N ILE A 160 -0.20 -12.54 -1.58
CA ILE A 160 -1.19 -11.84 -2.42
C ILE A 160 -0.55 -10.68 -3.17
N LYS A 161 0.23 -9.85 -2.48
CA LYS A 161 0.90 -8.70 -3.09
C LYS A 161 1.88 -9.14 -4.19
N GLU A 162 2.64 -10.21 -3.95
CA GLU A 162 3.56 -10.78 -4.94
C GLU A 162 2.82 -11.34 -6.17
N LEU A 163 1.71 -12.05 -5.97
CA LEU A 163 0.86 -12.51 -7.09
C LEU A 163 0.35 -11.33 -7.92
N VAL A 164 -0.06 -10.26 -7.26
CA VAL A 164 -0.50 -9.02 -7.92
C VAL A 164 0.66 -8.39 -8.70
N THR A 165 1.86 -8.31 -8.12
CA THR A 165 3.06 -7.83 -8.81
C THR A 165 3.32 -8.65 -10.06
N ILE A 166 3.39 -9.99 -9.97
CA ILE A 166 3.68 -10.87 -11.12
C ILE A 166 2.61 -10.73 -12.21
N THR A 167 1.32 -10.71 -11.84
CA THR A 167 0.20 -10.57 -12.79
C THR A 167 0.13 -9.19 -13.45
N SER A 168 0.66 -8.15 -12.79
CA SER A 168 0.71 -6.79 -13.33
C SER A 168 1.90 -6.54 -14.29
N VAL A 169 2.95 -7.37 -14.26
CA VAL A 169 4.13 -7.21 -15.14
C VAL A 169 3.77 -7.15 -16.64
N PRO A 170 2.88 -8.02 -17.18
CA PRO A 170 2.44 -7.93 -18.58
C PRO A 170 1.76 -6.60 -18.93
N LEU A 171 1.00 -5.99 -18.01
CA LEU A 171 0.35 -4.70 -18.23
C LEU A 171 1.35 -3.57 -18.47
N ILE A 172 2.52 -3.64 -17.84
CA ILE A 172 3.59 -2.64 -18.01
C ILE A 172 4.06 -2.62 -19.47
N TYR A 173 4.11 -3.78 -20.14
CA TYR A 173 4.47 -3.85 -21.55
C TYR A 173 3.42 -3.26 -22.49
N LEU A 174 2.14 -3.36 -22.16
CA LEU A 174 1.06 -2.75 -22.94
C LEU A 174 1.18 -1.22 -22.95
N THR A 175 1.56 -0.62 -21.82
CA THR A 175 1.81 0.83 -21.74
C THR A 175 3.08 1.27 -22.48
N ASN A 176 3.94 0.33 -22.89
CA ASN A 176 5.19 0.62 -23.60
C ASN A 176 4.96 1.06 -25.06
N ASN A 177 3.81 0.72 -25.64
CA ASN A 177 3.42 1.21 -26.96
C ASN A 177 2.94 2.66 -26.94
N ILE A 178 2.35 3.13 -25.83
CA ILE A 178 1.79 4.48 -25.72
C ILE A 178 2.90 5.56 -25.75
N SER A 179 4.06 5.28 -25.15
CA SER A 179 5.18 6.25 -25.12
C SER A 179 5.95 6.37 -26.43
N LYS A 180 5.78 5.42 -27.37
CA LYS A 180 6.39 5.52 -28.71
C LYS A 180 5.55 6.34 -29.68
N GLU A 181 4.26 6.53 -29.40
CA GLU A 181 3.38 7.38 -30.23
C GLU A 181 3.50 8.87 -29.87
N THR A 182 4.10 9.21 -28.72
CA THR A 182 4.22 10.60 -28.23
C THR A 182 5.65 11.16 -28.27
N SER A 183 6.60 10.50 -28.95
CA SER A 183 8.01 10.92 -29.06
C SER A 183 8.45 11.12 -30.49
#